data_AF-A0A519Z1P5-F1
#
_entry.id   AF-A0A519Z1P5-F1
#
_cell.length_a   1.000
_cell.length_b   1.000
_cell.length_c   1.000
_cell.angle_alpha   90.00
_cell.angle_beta   90.00
_cell.angle_gamma   90.00
#
_symmetry.space_group_name_H-M   'P 1'
#
loop_
_entity.id
_entity.type
_entity.pdbx_description
1 polymer ?
#
loop_
_entity_poly.entity_id
_entity_poly.type
_entity_poly.pdbx_seq_one_letter_code
_entity_poly.pdbx_strand_id
1 'polypeptide(L)'
;MKRPFLIAVTILFSLSSYSQLVIDFGKFPVRQNDSMPFVTAEVLAKLNWQALKQYADTAEDHYAEIHTDSLLTVYHYFTQGYETTFELVSYKGMVLEYKSDATESIQPSTSSFFDKWVWLQYVHAMLPALAESFKLTTAENKAVLKAYYQLLGANTPDEYGWICEYGTVGSPTQRRTAVLELLEQHRIDLFRKLLYYPNLQTRLYAIDALIYNDFVSKAEISSAQKQLKQLQREVDSLRRQPKVDNDDIDYLNRITKKGIEQSILEWKAELLTKQEWETVRALRGSKQTVRTCGNAGSYKIYATPIAEVLSDKAIAEIPKNYAGLKRIGYLR
;
A
#
# COMPACT_ATOMS: atom_id res chain seq x y z
N MET A 1 47.88 3.67 -57.09
CA MET A 1 47.05 2.82 -56.20
C MET A 1 47.03 3.43 -54.81
N LYS A 2 45.95 3.58 -54.05
CA LYS A 2 44.57 4.01 -54.33
C LYS A 2 44.23 4.92 -53.12
N ARG A 3 44.35 6.25 -53.27
CA ARG A 3 43.85 7.23 -52.26
C ARG A 3 42.37 7.05 -51.86
N PRO A 4 41.46 6.48 -52.69
CA PRO A 4 40.10 6.20 -52.20
C PRO A 4 40.02 5.07 -51.15
N PHE A 5 41.07 4.23 -51.00
CA PHE A 5 41.05 3.11 -50.06
C PHE A 5 41.30 3.58 -48.61
N LEU A 6 42.14 4.60 -48.41
CA LEU A 6 42.43 5.10 -47.07
C LEU A 6 41.24 5.86 -46.46
N ILE A 7 40.47 6.58 -47.29
CA ILE A 7 39.25 7.30 -46.88
C ILE A 7 38.12 6.30 -46.57
N ALA A 8 37.98 5.23 -47.35
CA ALA A 8 37.01 4.17 -47.05
C ALA A 8 37.32 3.45 -45.73
N VAL A 9 38.60 3.24 -45.43
CA VAL A 9 39.04 2.59 -44.18
C VAL A 9 38.86 3.53 -42.97
N THR A 10 39.15 4.83 -43.07
CA THR A 10 38.84 5.76 -41.96
C THR A 10 37.35 6.01 -41.78
N ILE A 11 36.52 5.95 -42.83
CA ILE A 11 35.06 6.00 -42.69
C ILE A 11 34.51 4.70 -42.07
N LEU A 12 35.09 3.54 -42.39
CA LEU A 12 34.72 2.26 -41.74
C LEU A 12 35.16 2.19 -40.27
N PHE A 13 36.27 2.82 -39.89
CA PHE A 13 36.70 2.92 -38.49
C PHE A 13 36.04 4.08 -37.71
N SER A 14 35.54 5.12 -38.38
CA SER A 14 34.72 6.16 -37.76
C SER A 14 33.22 5.84 -37.76
N LEU A 15 32.75 4.79 -38.45
CA LEU A 15 31.41 4.23 -38.27
C LEU A 15 31.26 3.44 -36.95
N SER A 16 32.37 3.15 -36.26
CA SER A 16 32.36 2.74 -34.86
C SER A 16 32.09 3.91 -33.89
N SER A 17 31.92 5.14 -34.41
CA SER A 17 31.46 6.27 -33.61
C SER A 17 30.01 6.06 -33.25
N TYR A 18 29.76 5.75 -31.98
CA TYR A 18 28.56 6.12 -31.26
C TYR A 18 27.28 6.07 -32.11
N SER A 19 26.80 4.86 -32.40
CA SER A 19 25.36 4.67 -32.30
C SER A 19 25.02 5.02 -30.85
N GLN A 20 24.76 6.30 -30.56
CA GLN A 20 24.08 6.68 -29.33
C GLN A 20 22.77 5.91 -29.38
N LEU A 21 22.72 4.80 -28.65
CA LEU A 21 21.50 4.05 -28.51
C LEU A 21 20.57 5.01 -27.80
N VAL A 22 19.65 5.62 -28.56
CA VAL A 22 18.62 6.47 -27.98
C VAL A 22 17.69 5.54 -27.23
N ILE A 23 18.02 5.30 -25.97
CA ILE A 23 17.15 4.57 -25.06
C ILE A 23 15.97 5.49 -24.79
N ASP A 24 14.84 5.13 -25.37
CA ASP A 24 13.61 5.91 -25.27
C ASP A 24 12.67 5.27 -24.24
N PHE A 25 12.84 5.69 -22.99
CA PHE A 25 11.96 5.31 -21.89
C PHE A 25 10.53 5.89 -22.03
N GLY A 26 10.29 6.81 -22.97
CA GLY A 26 8.94 7.25 -23.33
C GLY A 26 8.10 6.19 -24.05
N LYS A 27 8.69 5.03 -24.42
CA LYS A 27 8.00 3.94 -25.11
C LYS A 27 7.25 2.97 -24.21
N PHE A 28 7.24 3.18 -22.90
CA PHE A 28 6.37 2.41 -22.00
C PHE A 28 4.90 2.58 -22.42
N PRO A 29 4.15 1.48 -22.60
CA PRO A 29 2.80 1.55 -23.15
C PRO A 29 1.83 2.15 -22.13
N VAL A 30 1.37 3.38 -22.36
CA VAL A 30 0.30 3.97 -21.54
C VAL A 30 -1.01 3.24 -21.84
N ARG A 31 -1.64 2.66 -20.81
CA ARG A 31 -2.87 1.88 -20.99
C ARG A 31 -4.00 2.78 -21.46
N GLN A 32 -4.61 2.44 -22.60
CA GLN A 32 -5.82 3.09 -23.11
C GLN A 32 -7.11 2.31 -22.80
N ASN A 33 -7.02 1.03 -22.44
CA ASN A 33 -8.16 0.16 -22.16
C ASN A 33 -7.79 -0.95 -21.16
N ASP A 34 -8.66 -1.23 -20.18
CA ASP A 34 -8.41 -2.11 -19.03
C ASP A 34 -8.57 -3.61 -19.31
N SER A 35 -8.89 -4.01 -20.54
CA SER A 35 -9.42 -5.34 -20.83
C SER A 35 -8.38 -6.42 -21.13
N MET A 36 -7.11 -6.07 -21.42
CA MET A 36 -6.05 -7.07 -21.64
C MET A 36 -4.75 -6.70 -20.92
N PRO A 37 -4.07 -7.68 -20.28
CA PRO A 37 -2.71 -7.50 -19.78
C PRO A 37 -1.71 -7.28 -20.91
N PHE A 38 -0.63 -6.54 -20.64
CA PHE A 38 0.47 -6.44 -21.59
C PHE A 38 1.33 -7.72 -21.55
N VAL A 39 1.74 -8.20 -22.72
CA VAL A 39 2.71 -9.28 -22.83
C VAL A 39 4.11 -8.73 -22.57
N THR A 40 4.82 -9.30 -21.60
CA THR A 40 6.15 -8.82 -21.18
C THR A 40 7.14 -8.76 -22.35
N ALA A 41 7.15 -9.80 -23.19
CA ALA A 41 8.05 -9.86 -24.35
C ALA A 41 7.83 -8.70 -25.34
N GLU A 42 6.57 -8.28 -25.55
CA GLU A 42 6.24 -7.17 -26.44
C GLU A 42 6.70 -5.83 -25.86
N VAL A 43 6.53 -5.62 -24.55
CA VAL A 43 6.99 -4.41 -23.88
C VAL A 43 8.51 -4.31 -23.93
N LEU A 44 9.23 -5.40 -23.61
CA LEU A 44 10.69 -5.44 -23.67
C LEU A 44 11.22 -5.24 -25.10
N ALA A 45 10.51 -5.75 -26.12
CA ALA A 45 10.86 -5.51 -27.51
C ALA A 45 10.73 -4.03 -27.89
N LYS A 46 9.66 -3.34 -27.45
CA LYS A 46 9.48 -1.89 -27.67
C LYS A 46 10.56 -1.04 -26.99
N LEU A 47 11.00 -1.45 -25.82
CA LEU A 47 12.09 -0.82 -25.08
C LEU A 47 13.48 -1.16 -25.63
N ASN A 48 13.56 -2.09 -26.59
CA ASN A 48 14.81 -2.64 -27.12
C ASN A 48 15.73 -3.19 -26.00
N TRP A 49 15.15 -3.98 -25.09
CA TRP A 49 15.83 -4.49 -23.89
C TRP A 49 17.18 -5.16 -24.18
N GLN A 50 17.30 -5.91 -25.27
CA GLN A 50 18.56 -6.57 -25.65
C GLN A 50 19.67 -5.55 -25.94
N ALA A 51 19.36 -4.50 -26.68
CA ALA A 51 20.34 -3.46 -26.99
C ALA A 51 20.66 -2.60 -25.76
N LEU A 52 19.66 -2.34 -24.90
CA LEU A 52 19.86 -1.66 -23.62
C LEU A 52 20.78 -2.48 -22.69
N LYS A 53 20.61 -3.80 -22.64
CA LYS A 53 21.49 -4.69 -21.89
C LYS A 53 22.92 -4.68 -22.44
N GLN A 54 23.08 -4.80 -23.77
CA GLN A 54 24.40 -4.72 -24.41
C GLN A 54 25.11 -3.38 -24.14
N TYR A 55 24.34 -2.29 -24.10
CA TYR A 55 24.87 -0.99 -23.72
C TYR A 55 25.34 -0.99 -22.27
N ALA A 56 24.50 -1.42 -21.32
CA ALA A 56 24.86 -1.50 -19.90
C ALA A 56 26.06 -2.42 -19.62
N ASP A 57 26.24 -3.50 -20.39
CA ASP A 57 27.40 -4.39 -20.26
C ASP A 57 28.74 -3.72 -20.64
N THR A 58 28.71 -2.56 -21.31
CA THR A 58 29.91 -1.87 -21.83
C THR A 58 30.05 -0.42 -21.37
N ALA A 59 28.96 0.22 -20.99
CA ALA A 59 28.93 1.58 -20.50
C ALA A 59 29.16 1.59 -18.98
N GLU A 60 30.19 2.31 -18.54
CA GLU A 60 30.42 2.54 -17.12
C GLU A 60 29.18 3.16 -16.47
N ASP A 61 28.93 2.80 -15.21
CA ASP A 61 27.81 3.29 -14.40
C ASP A 61 26.40 2.90 -14.87
N HIS A 62 26.21 2.10 -15.91
CA HIS A 62 24.88 1.64 -16.35
C HIS A 62 24.64 0.17 -16.04
N TYR A 63 23.44 -0.16 -15.54
CA TYR A 63 23.10 -1.50 -15.12
C TYR A 63 21.75 -1.94 -15.69
N ALA A 64 21.71 -3.14 -16.26
CA ALA A 64 20.51 -3.77 -16.80
C ALA A 64 20.39 -5.20 -16.27
N GLU A 65 19.49 -5.40 -15.31
CA GLU A 65 19.42 -6.63 -14.53
C GLU A 65 18.09 -7.35 -14.71
N ILE A 66 18.14 -8.69 -14.64
CA ILE A 66 16.96 -9.54 -14.58
C ILE A 66 17.07 -10.38 -13.32
N HIS A 67 16.10 -10.21 -12.43
CA HIS A 67 15.99 -10.99 -11.20
C HIS A 67 14.74 -11.85 -11.26
N THR A 68 14.82 -13.06 -10.72
CA THR A 68 13.63 -13.90 -10.52
C THR A 68 13.43 -14.08 -9.03
N ASP A 69 12.35 -13.53 -8.50
CA ASP A 69 11.95 -13.65 -7.10
C ASP A 69 10.67 -14.47 -7.02
N SER A 70 10.78 -15.69 -6.48
CA SER A 70 9.68 -16.64 -6.36
C SER A 70 9.00 -16.94 -7.72
N LEU A 71 7.84 -16.33 -7.99
CA LEU A 71 7.07 -16.49 -9.22
C LEU A 71 7.17 -15.30 -10.18
N LEU A 72 7.88 -14.23 -9.77
CA LEU A 72 8.00 -12.99 -10.52
C LEU A 72 9.34 -12.93 -11.23
N THR A 73 9.33 -12.37 -12.43
CA THR A 73 10.54 -11.94 -13.13
C THR A 73 10.56 -10.43 -13.15
N VAL A 74 11.62 -9.83 -12.65
CA VAL A 74 11.78 -8.39 -12.51
C VAL A 74 12.92 -7.92 -13.40
N TYR A 75 12.65 -6.92 -14.23
CA TYR A 75 13.59 -6.28 -15.14
C TYR A 75 13.88 -4.88 -14.62
N HIS A 76 15.14 -4.61 -14.32
CA HIS A 76 15.60 -3.32 -13.82
C HIS A 76 16.59 -2.69 -14.76
N TYR A 77 16.48 -1.37 -14.94
CA TYR A 77 17.56 -0.57 -15.48
C TYR A 77 17.79 0.67 -14.62
N PHE A 78 19.05 0.94 -14.30
CA PHE A 78 19.45 2.07 -13.46
C PHE A 78 20.87 2.54 -13.78
N THR A 79 21.19 3.75 -13.34
CA THR A 79 22.53 4.35 -13.44
C THR A 79 23.13 4.49 -12.03
N GLN A 80 24.45 4.32 -11.90
CA GLN A 80 25.16 4.43 -10.63
C GLN A 80 24.91 5.78 -9.96
N GLY A 81 24.55 5.74 -8.68
CA GLY A 81 24.26 6.95 -7.90
C GLY A 81 22.85 7.53 -8.12
N TYR A 82 22.02 6.93 -8.96
CA TYR A 82 20.63 7.35 -9.20
C TYR A 82 19.62 6.26 -8.81
N GLU A 83 18.36 6.67 -8.63
CA GLU A 83 17.22 5.75 -8.48
C GLU A 83 16.94 4.99 -9.79
N THR A 84 16.27 3.85 -9.68
CA THR A 84 15.91 3.00 -10.81
C THR A 84 15.18 3.77 -11.92
N THR A 85 15.77 3.86 -13.12
CA THR A 85 15.19 4.54 -14.29
C THR A 85 13.95 3.80 -14.81
N PHE A 86 13.94 2.47 -14.74
CA PHE A 86 12.68 1.72 -14.76
C PHE A 86 12.75 0.36 -14.07
N GLU A 87 11.61 -0.05 -13.54
CA GLU A 87 11.34 -1.39 -13.02
C GLU A 87 10.11 -1.96 -13.76
N LEU A 88 10.23 -3.16 -14.31
CA LEU A 88 9.13 -3.93 -14.88
C LEU A 88 9.03 -5.28 -14.18
N VAL A 89 7.88 -5.54 -13.57
CA VAL A 89 7.54 -6.79 -12.87
C VAL A 89 6.62 -7.62 -13.77
N SER A 90 7.00 -8.87 -14.00
CA SER A 90 6.31 -9.83 -14.87
C SER A 90 5.91 -11.08 -14.10
N TYR A 91 4.68 -11.56 -14.34
CA TYR A 91 4.17 -12.84 -13.85
C TYR A 91 3.65 -13.67 -15.02
N LYS A 92 4.18 -14.89 -15.21
CA LYS A 92 3.80 -15.80 -16.31
C LYS A 92 3.83 -15.14 -17.70
N GLY A 93 4.83 -14.31 -17.96
CA GLY A 93 5.01 -13.61 -19.23
C GLY A 93 4.06 -12.43 -19.46
N MET A 94 3.26 -12.05 -18.46
CA MET A 94 2.41 -10.86 -18.48
C MET A 94 2.97 -9.79 -17.55
N VAL A 95 2.86 -8.53 -17.95
CA VAL A 95 3.26 -7.38 -17.15
C VAL A 95 2.27 -7.22 -16.00
N LEU A 96 2.78 -7.31 -14.77
CA LEU A 96 2.03 -7.10 -13.54
C LEU A 96 2.08 -5.62 -13.14
N GLU A 97 3.27 -5.02 -13.16
CA GLU A 97 3.50 -3.63 -12.80
C GLU A 97 4.75 -3.12 -13.53
N TYR A 98 4.77 -1.83 -13.84
CA TYR A 98 6.02 -1.15 -14.10
C TYR A 98 5.99 0.27 -13.58
N LYS A 99 7.17 0.83 -13.38
CA LYS A 99 7.43 2.25 -13.17
C LYS A 99 8.62 2.63 -14.02
N SER A 100 8.57 3.79 -14.66
CA SER A 100 9.70 4.35 -15.38
C SER A 100 9.72 5.84 -15.18
N ASP A 101 10.90 6.33 -14.82
CA ASP A 101 11.20 7.74 -14.64
C ASP A 101 12.37 8.10 -15.56
N ALA A 102 12.05 8.85 -16.61
CA ALA A 102 13.00 9.28 -17.64
C ALA A 102 13.35 10.76 -17.45
N THR A 103 13.57 11.19 -16.21
CA THR A 103 13.71 12.61 -15.81
C THR A 103 14.87 13.34 -16.48
N GLU A 104 15.92 12.60 -16.87
CA GLU A 104 17.13 13.14 -17.52
C GLU A 104 17.11 13.04 -19.06
N SER A 105 16.01 12.53 -19.65
CA SER A 105 15.88 12.44 -21.11
C SER A 105 15.51 13.79 -21.72
N ILE A 106 15.71 13.93 -23.05
CA ILE A 106 15.34 15.14 -23.82
C ILE A 106 13.84 15.48 -23.66
N GLN A 107 13.00 14.49 -23.32
CA GLN A 107 11.59 14.68 -22.96
C GLN A 107 11.30 13.93 -21.65
N PRO A 108 11.46 14.60 -20.49
CA PRO A 108 11.18 14.02 -19.20
C PRO A 108 9.77 13.42 -19.16
N SER A 109 9.69 12.13 -18.87
CA SER A 109 8.42 11.42 -18.76
C SER A 109 8.47 10.47 -17.59
N THR A 110 7.35 10.41 -16.88
CA THR A 110 7.12 9.41 -15.83
C THR A 110 5.93 8.57 -16.26
N SER A 111 6.06 7.25 -16.16
CA SER A 111 5.00 6.32 -16.50
C SER A 111 4.91 5.21 -15.47
N SER A 112 3.68 4.84 -15.10
CA SER A 112 3.46 3.72 -14.21
C SER A 112 2.21 2.95 -14.62
N PHE A 113 2.21 1.67 -14.30
CA PHE A 113 1.13 0.76 -14.65
C PHE A 113 0.97 -0.31 -13.60
N PHE A 114 -0.25 -0.81 -13.41
CA PHE A 114 -0.53 -1.93 -12.52
C PHE A 114 -1.73 -2.71 -13.05
N ASP A 115 -1.52 -3.98 -13.39
CA ASP A 115 -2.59 -4.87 -13.83
C ASP A 115 -3.21 -5.60 -12.64
N LYS A 116 -4.43 -5.21 -12.26
CA LYS A 116 -5.15 -5.82 -11.15
C LYS A 116 -5.46 -7.30 -11.39
N TRP A 117 -5.72 -7.72 -12.63
CA TRP A 117 -6.08 -9.10 -12.94
C TRP A 117 -4.86 -10.00 -12.82
N VAL A 118 -3.73 -9.60 -13.41
CA VAL A 118 -2.45 -10.32 -13.28
C VAL A 118 -2.02 -10.36 -11.81
N TRP A 119 -2.17 -9.25 -11.08
CA TRP A 119 -1.89 -9.21 -9.64
C TRP A 119 -2.72 -10.21 -8.85
N LEU A 120 -4.04 -10.27 -9.09
CA LEU A 120 -4.92 -11.22 -8.41
C LEU A 120 -4.56 -12.67 -8.71
N GLN A 121 -4.21 -12.99 -9.95
CA GLN A 121 -3.70 -14.32 -10.29
C GLN A 121 -2.42 -14.67 -9.55
N TYR A 122 -1.49 -13.73 -9.49
CA TYR A 122 -0.23 -13.88 -8.78
C TYR A 122 -0.45 -14.17 -7.29
N VAL A 123 -1.22 -13.33 -6.59
CA VAL A 123 -1.44 -13.51 -5.14
C VAL A 123 -2.28 -14.75 -4.82
N HIS A 124 -3.20 -15.18 -5.70
CA HIS A 124 -3.92 -16.44 -5.52
C HIS A 124 -3.03 -17.66 -5.75
N ALA A 125 -2.05 -17.57 -6.64
CA ALA A 125 -1.04 -18.62 -6.78
C ALA A 125 -0.12 -18.70 -5.56
N MET A 126 0.17 -17.58 -4.91
CA MET A 126 0.90 -17.52 -3.64
C MET A 126 0.11 -18.05 -2.44
N LEU A 127 -1.20 -17.83 -2.44
CA LEU A 127 -2.11 -18.22 -1.36
C LEU A 127 -3.15 -19.24 -1.87
N PRO A 128 -2.74 -20.45 -2.30
CA PRO A 128 -3.63 -21.40 -2.99
C PRO A 128 -4.76 -21.92 -2.09
N ALA A 129 -4.58 -21.91 -0.76
CA ALA A 129 -5.57 -22.32 0.22
C ALA A 129 -6.51 -21.18 0.68
N LEU A 130 -6.43 -20.00 0.05
CA LEU A 130 -7.27 -18.86 0.41
C LEU A 130 -8.73 -19.13 0.02
N ALA A 131 -9.62 -19.18 1.01
CA ALA A 131 -11.04 -19.37 0.76
C ALA A 131 -11.66 -18.18 0.00
N GLU A 132 -12.68 -18.45 -0.83
CA GLU A 132 -13.36 -17.45 -1.67
C GLU A 132 -13.89 -16.24 -0.88
N SER A 133 -14.34 -16.45 0.36
CA SER A 133 -14.83 -15.37 1.24
C SER A 133 -13.79 -14.30 1.57
N PHE A 134 -12.50 -14.63 1.42
CA PHE A 134 -11.37 -13.73 1.63
C PHE A 134 -10.75 -13.24 0.32
N LYS A 135 -11.31 -13.58 -0.85
CA LYS A 135 -10.80 -13.07 -2.12
C LYS A 135 -11.44 -11.72 -2.46
N LEU A 136 -10.60 -10.79 -2.90
CA LEU A 136 -11.02 -9.52 -3.48
C LEU A 136 -11.10 -9.63 -5.00
N THR A 137 -11.78 -8.66 -5.61
CA THR A 137 -11.93 -8.56 -7.06
C THR A 137 -11.21 -7.33 -7.61
N THR A 138 -11.13 -7.20 -8.94
CA THR A 138 -10.52 -6.05 -9.61
C THR A 138 -11.28 -4.73 -9.41
N ALA A 139 -12.46 -4.77 -8.81
CA ALA A 139 -13.22 -3.58 -8.40
C ALA A 139 -12.45 -2.74 -7.37
N GLU A 140 -11.60 -3.40 -6.56
CA GLU A 140 -10.83 -2.73 -5.53
C GLU A 140 -9.69 -1.88 -6.09
N ASN A 141 -9.37 -0.79 -5.40
CA ASN A 141 -8.25 0.07 -5.83
C ASN A 141 -6.90 -0.66 -5.65
N LYS A 142 -5.86 -0.21 -6.35
CA LYS A 142 -4.52 -0.82 -6.33
C LYS A 142 -3.96 -0.92 -4.91
N ALA A 143 -4.09 0.16 -4.13
CA ALA A 143 -3.52 0.25 -2.79
C ALA A 143 -4.15 -0.76 -1.83
N VAL A 144 -5.49 -0.84 -1.82
CA VAL A 144 -6.27 -1.82 -1.08
C VAL A 144 -5.92 -3.24 -1.49
N LEU A 145 -5.84 -3.53 -2.80
CA LEU A 145 -5.46 -4.87 -3.26
C LEU A 145 -4.08 -5.28 -2.74
N LYS A 146 -3.07 -4.44 -2.90
CA LYS A 146 -1.72 -4.74 -2.41
C LYS A 146 -1.70 -4.92 -0.90
N ALA A 147 -2.25 -3.96 -0.16
CA ALA A 147 -2.25 -3.97 1.29
C ALA A 147 -3.01 -5.17 1.86
N TYR A 148 -4.21 -5.47 1.36
CA TYR A 148 -5.00 -6.58 1.85
C TYR A 148 -4.30 -7.93 1.67
N TYR A 149 -3.75 -8.22 0.48
CA TYR A 149 -3.03 -9.48 0.26
C TYR A 149 -1.69 -9.53 1.00
N GLN A 150 -1.01 -8.39 1.16
CA GLN A 150 0.18 -8.28 2.00
C GLN A 150 -0.12 -8.62 3.47
N LEU A 151 -1.26 -8.15 4.00
CA LEU A 151 -1.75 -8.48 5.35
C LEU A 151 -2.15 -9.96 5.49
N LEU A 152 -2.65 -10.58 4.42
CA LEU A 152 -2.97 -12.01 4.37
C LEU A 152 -1.73 -12.92 4.34
N GLY A 153 -0.55 -12.37 4.02
CA GLY A 153 0.71 -13.11 3.97
C GLY A 153 1.35 -13.22 2.58
N ALA A 154 0.82 -12.57 1.54
CA ALA A 154 1.47 -12.56 0.23
C ALA A 154 2.80 -11.80 0.32
N ASN A 155 3.91 -12.50 0.10
CA ASN A 155 5.29 -12.00 0.20
C ASN A 155 5.64 -11.39 1.57
N THR A 156 4.94 -11.77 2.65
CA THR A 156 5.26 -11.27 4.00
C THR A 156 5.42 -12.40 5.02
N PRO A 157 6.44 -12.33 5.90
CA PRO A 157 6.63 -13.31 6.96
C PRO A 157 5.48 -13.27 7.97
N ASP A 158 5.23 -14.43 8.60
CA ASP A 158 4.27 -14.60 9.69
C ASP A 158 4.84 -14.11 11.04
N GLU A 159 5.02 -12.79 11.15
CA GLU A 159 5.42 -12.13 12.39
C GLU A 159 4.40 -11.07 12.82
N TYR A 160 4.35 -10.81 14.12
CA TYR A 160 3.50 -9.80 14.73
C TYR A 160 4.33 -8.76 15.46
N GLY A 161 4.04 -7.49 15.24
CA GLY A 161 4.75 -6.40 15.91
C GLY A 161 4.27 -5.02 15.50
N TRP A 162 4.71 -4.03 16.27
CA TRP A 162 4.51 -2.61 15.97
C TRP A 162 5.68 -2.06 15.16
N ILE A 163 6.90 -2.31 15.64
CA ILE A 163 8.18 -1.99 15.02
C ILE A 163 9.08 -3.20 15.23
N CYS A 164 9.71 -3.68 14.16
CA CYS A 164 10.70 -4.75 14.18
C CYS A 164 12.02 -4.24 13.59
N GLU A 165 13.14 -4.80 14.02
CA GLU A 165 14.46 -4.44 13.50
C GLU A 165 14.86 -5.42 12.40
N TYR A 166 14.98 -4.90 11.18
CA TYR A 166 15.50 -5.62 10.01
C TYR A 166 16.87 -5.07 9.59
N GLY A 167 17.67 -4.63 10.57
CA GLY A 167 18.92 -3.93 10.33
C GLY A 167 19.17 -2.87 11.42
N THR A 168 19.84 -1.79 11.04
CA THR A 168 20.18 -0.68 11.96
C THR A 168 18.99 0.24 12.29
N VAL A 169 17.86 0.09 11.60
CA VAL A 169 16.67 0.94 11.77
C VAL A 169 15.45 0.05 12.00
N GLY A 170 14.71 0.33 13.08
CA GLY A 170 13.42 -0.29 13.33
C GLY A 170 12.35 0.26 12.38
N SER A 171 11.59 -0.63 11.74
CA SER A 171 10.47 -0.27 10.88
C SER A 171 9.22 -1.07 11.23
N PRO A 172 8.01 -0.59 10.89
CA PRO A 172 6.82 -1.41 11.01
C PRO A 172 6.96 -2.66 10.16
N THR A 173 6.45 -3.78 10.67
CA THR A 173 6.31 -5.00 9.85
C THR A 173 5.55 -4.70 8.56
N GLN A 174 5.83 -5.43 7.49
CA GLN A 174 5.08 -5.30 6.24
C GLN A 174 3.56 -5.45 6.45
N ARG A 175 3.12 -6.35 7.34
CA ARG A 175 1.69 -6.49 7.68
C ARG A 175 1.13 -5.29 8.43
N ARG A 176 1.89 -4.66 9.32
CA ARG A 176 1.51 -3.38 9.94
C ARG A 176 1.39 -2.28 8.90
N THR A 177 2.34 -2.16 7.98
CA THR A 177 2.26 -1.17 6.88
C THR A 177 1.01 -1.37 6.04
N ALA A 178 0.66 -2.62 5.74
CA ALA A 178 -0.59 -2.96 5.07
C ALA A 178 -1.85 -2.56 5.88
N VAL A 179 -1.84 -2.75 7.20
CA VAL A 179 -2.92 -2.26 8.06
C VAL A 179 -3.04 -0.74 7.98
N LEU A 180 -1.93 0.00 8.01
CA LEU A 180 -1.94 1.46 7.93
C LEU A 180 -2.54 1.93 6.61
N GLU A 181 -2.13 1.36 5.48
CA GLU A 181 -2.72 1.65 4.17
C GLU A 181 -4.23 1.36 4.16
N LEU A 182 -4.67 0.21 4.67
CA LEU A 182 -6.10 -0.12 4.72
C LEU A 182 -6.92 0.81 5.63
N LEU A 183 -6.32 1.32 6.71
CA LEU A 183 -6.93 2.35 7.55
C LEU A 183 -7.05 3.69 6.80
N GLU A 184 -6.02 4.12 6.08
CA GLU A 184 -6.06 5.33 5.23
C GLU A 184 -7.11 5.23 4.12
N GLN A 185 -7.31 4.03 3.58
CA GLN A 185 -8.35 3.75 2.58
C GLN A 185 -9.75 3.52 3.19
N HIS A 186 -9.91 3.70 4.52
CA HIS A 186 -11.16 3.51 5.26
C HIS A 186 -11.81 2.12 5.07
N ARG A 187 -11.00 1.06 4.95
CA ARG A 187 -11.47 -0.32 4.68
C ARG A 187 -11.68 -1.15 5.92
N ILE A 188 -12.48 -0.62 6.85
CA ILE A 188 -12.84 -1.27 8.11
C ILE A 188 -13.59 -2.60 7.89
N ASP A 189 -14.39 -2.68 6.83
CA ASP A 189 -15.09 -3.90 6.40
C ASP A 189 -14.13 -5.07 6.16
N LEU A 190 -12.93 -4.80 5.61
CA LEU A 190 -11.94 -5.83 5.35
C LEU A 190 -11.34 -6.37 6.65
N PHE A 191 -11.05 -5.52 7.64
CA PHE A 191 -10.58 -5.98 8.94
C PHE A 191 -11.62 -6.84 9.67
N ARG A 192 -12.91 -6.48 9.56
CA ARG A 192 -13.99 -7.29 10.14
C ARG A 192 -14.04 -8.70 9.57
N LYS A 193 -13.86 -8.85 8.25
CA LYS A 193 -13.73 -10.17 7.61
C LYS A 193 -12.58 -10.96 8.24
N LEU A 194 -11.45 -10.31 8.51
CA LEU A 194 -10.23 -10.95 9.01
C LEU A 194 -10.27 -11.38 10.49
N LEU A 195 -11.29 -10.99 11.26
CA LEU A 195 -11.47 -11.48 12.65
C LEU A 195 -11.51 -13.01 12.75
N TYR A 196 -12.00 -13.66 11.68
CA TYR A 196 -12.18 -15.10 11.58
C TYR A 196 -11.19 -15.76 10.60
N TYR A 197 -10.16 -15.04 10.16
CA TYR A 197 -9.16 -15.59 9.24
C TYR A 197 -8.31 -16.67 9.92
N PRO A 198 -7.89 -17.77 9.26
CA PRO A 198 -7.17 -18.85 9.93
C PRO A 198 -5.79 -18.47 10.50
N ASN A 199 -5.09 -17.51 9.88
CA ASN A 199 -3.77 -17.09 10.33
C ASN A 199 -3.87 -16.15 11.54
N LEU A 200 -3.23 -16.54 12.65
CA LEU A 200 -3.35 -15.86 13.94
C LEU A 200 -2.75 -14.44 13.91
N GLN A 201 -1.62 -14.24 13.26
CA GLN A 201 -0.95 -12.93 13.11
C GLN A 201 -1.86 -11.95 12.37
N THR A 202 -2.42 -12.37 11.22
CA THR A 202 -3.36 -11.57 10.44
C THR A 202 -4.59 -11.17 11.25
N ARG A 203 -5.16 -12.09 12.05
CA ARG A 203 -6.27 -11.76 12.96
C ARG A 203 -5.87 -10.68 13.97
N LEU A 204 -4.71 -10.81 14.61
CA LEU A 204 -4.25 -9.83 15.59
C LEU A 204 -4.07 -8.44 14.99
N TYR A 205 -3.47 -8.34 13.81
CA TYR A 205 -3.36 -7.07 13.09
C TYR A 205 -4.74 -6.45 12.78
N ALA A 206 -5.70 -7.26 12.36
CA ALA A 206 -7.07 -6.79 12.13
C ALA A 206 -7.77 -6.37 13.44
N ILE A 207 -7.55 -7.11 14.53
CA ILE A 207 -8.08 -6.77 15.87
C ILE A 207 -7.51 -5.43 16.33
N ASP A 208 -6.19 -5.22 16.23
CA ASP A 208 -5.57 -3.94 16.59
C ASP A 208 -6.18 -2.78 15.81
N ALA A 209 -6.36 -2.96 14.50
CA ALA A 209 -6.94 -1.95 13.62
C ALA A 209 -8.38 -1.61 14.01
N LEU A 210 -9.20 -2.63 14.30
CA LEU A 210 -10.59 -2.45 14.71
C LEU A 210 -10.70 -1.80 16.09
N ILE A 211 -9.83 -2.16 17.03
CA ILE A 211 -9.78 -1.52 18.35
C ILE A 211 -9.36 -0.06 18.20
N TYR A 212 -8.31 0.22 17.43
CA TYR A 212 -7.90 1.59 17.12
C TYR A 212 -9.04 2.41 16.54
N ASN A 213 -9.73 1.86 15.53
CA ASN A 213 -10.87 2.50 14.90
C ASN A 213 -12.01 2.76 15.91
N ASP A 214 -12.35 1.78 16.76
CA ASP A 214 -13.35 1.94 17.82
C ASP A 214 -13.02 3.08 18.79
N PHE A 215 -11.75 3.24 19.17
CA PHE A 215 -11.30 4.38 19.99
C PHE A 215 -11.45 5.72 19.26
N VAL A 216 -11.01 5.80 18.00
CA VAL A 216 -11.10 7.03 17.19
C VAL A 216 -12.56 7.41 16.97
N SER A 217 -13.39 6.49 16.47
CA SER A 217 -14.81 6.72 16.23
C SER A 217 -15.55 7.15 17.50
N LYS A 218 -15.24 6.57 18.68
CA LYS A 218 -15.82 7.03 19.97
C LYS A 218 -15.42 8.46 20.32
N ALA A 219 -14.17 8.84 20.08
CA ALA A 219 -13.70 10.20 20.31
C ALA A 219 -14.40 11.20 19.38
N GLU A 220 -14.52 10.87 18.10
CA GLU A 220 -15.20 11.70 17.10
C GLU A 220 -16.69 11.86 17.41
N ILE A 221 -17.38 10.76 17.75
CA ILE A 221 -18.79 10.81 18.19
C ILE A 221 -18.94 11.74 19.40
N SER A 222 -18.06 11.65 20.40
CA SER A 222 -18.11 12.51 21.59
C SER A 222 -17.89 13.99 21.24
N SER A 223 -16.94 14.28 20.34
CA SER A 223 -16.67 15.62 19.83
C SER A 223 -17.87 16.20 19.08
N ALA A 224 -18.42 15.44 18.12
CA ALA A 224 -19.57 15.81 17.33
C ALA A 224 -20.83 16.03 18.18
N GLN A 225 -21.05 15.21 19.23
CA GLN A 225 -22.15 15.43 20.17
C GLN A 225 -22.01 16.74 20.95
N LYS A 226 -20.78 17.17 21.29
CA LYS A 226 -20.55 18.48 21.91
C LYS A 226 -20.83 19.61 20.91
N GLN A 227 -20.41 19.47 19.66
CA GLN A 227 -20.71 20.43 18.60
C GLN A 227 -22.22 20.58 18.36
N LEU A 228 -22.97 19.47 18.29
CA LEU A 228 -24.43 19.49 18.17
C LEU A 228 -25.10 20.24 19.32
N LYS A 229 -24.64 20.02 20.56
CA LYS A 229 -25.15 20.76 21.73
C LYS A 229 -24.86 22.25 21.63
N GLN A 230 -23.69 22.64 21.10
CA GLN A 230 -23.33 24.04 20.92
C GLN A 230 -24.17 24.69 19.81
N LEU A 231 -24.31 24.04 18.66
CA LEU A 231 -25.17 24.50 17.56
C LEU A 231 -26.63 24.64 18.01
N GLN A 232 -27.13 23.71 18.82
CA GLN A 232 -28.49 23.82 19.34
C GLN A 232 -28.66 25.08 20.21
N ARG A 233 -27.68 25.40 21.06
CA ARG A 233 -27.72 26.62 21.88
C ARG A 233 -27.66 27.88 21.02
N GLU A 234 -26.89 27.87 19.95
CA GLU A 234 -26.80 28.98 19.00
C GLU A 234 -28.13 29.20 18.27
N VAL A 235 -28.73 28.14 17.74
CA VAL A 235 -30.06 28.17 17.13
C VAL A 235 -31.11 28.68 18.13
N ASP A 236 -31.08 28.19 19.37
CA ASP A 236 -32.00 28.64 20.42
C ASP A 236 -31.79 30.11 20.79
N SER A 237 -30.54 30.60 20.73
CA SER A 237 -30.21 32.01 20.98
C SER A 237 -30.67 32.90 19.83
N LEU A 238 -30.48 32.49 18.58
CA LEU A 238 -30.96 33.20 17.39
C LEU A 238 -32.49 33.32 17.45
N ARG A 239 -33.21 32.23 17.70
CA ARG A 239 -34.69 32.24 17.80
C ARG A 239 -35.27 33.24 18.82
N ARG A 240 -34.48 33.69 19.80
CA ARG A 240 -34.90 34.67 20.81
C ARG A 240 -34.69 36.12 20.39
N GLN A 241 -33.97 36.40 19.31
CA GLN A 241 -33.73 37.77 18.87
C GLN A 241 -34.94 38.29 18.06
N PRO A 242 -35.33 39.57 18.24
CA PRO A 242 -36.57 40.13 17.68
C PRO A 242 -36.56 40.34 16.16
N LYS A 243 -35.42 40.17 15.47
CA LYS A 243 -35.27 40.28 14.02
C LYS A 243 -34.25 39.25 13.51
N VAL A 244 -34.61 37.97 13.55
CA VAL A 244 -33.78 36.93 12.96
C VAL A 244 -34.24 36.59 11.56
N ASP A 245 -33.26 36.49 10.67
CA ASP A 245 -33.44 35.87 9.37
C ASP A 245 -33.66 34.37 9.57
N ASN A 246 -34.83 33.87 9.15
CA ASN A 246 -35.14 32.45 9.24
C ASN A 246 -34.19 31.61 8.37
N ASP A 247 -33.55 32.21 7.37
CA ASP A 247 -32.61 31.52 6.48
C ASP A 247 -31.34 31.06 7.22
N ASP A 248 -30.86 31.83 8.21
CA ASP A 248 -29.69 31.45 9.03
C ASP A 248 -29.99 30.24 9.93
N ILE A 249 -31.18 30.23 10.54
CA ILE A 249 -31.65 29.10 11.36
C ILE A 249 -31.84 27.86 10.49
N ASP A 250 -32.42 28.03 9.31
CA ASP A 250 -32.66 26.91 8.38
C ASP A 250 -31.35 26.36 7.83
N TYR A 251 -30.37 27.22 7.52
CA TYR A 251 -29.04 26.81 7.10
C TYR A 251 -28.32 25.97 8.16
N LEU A 252 -28.27 26.45 9.40
CA LEU A 252 -27.63 25.74 10.52
C LEU A 252 -28.28 24.38 10.79
N ASN A 253 -29.61 24.28 10.66
CA ASN A 253 -30.33 23.03 10.86
C ASN A 253 -30.18 22.05 9.69
N ARG A 254 -30.25 22.51 8.44
CA ARG A 254 -30.30 21.61 7.27
C ARG A 254 -28.93 21.10 6.85
N ILE A 255 -27.91 21.95 6.87
CA ILE A 255 -26.57 21.61 6.36
C ILE A 255 -25.70 21.12 7.51
N THR A 256 -25.50 21.96 8.53
CA THR A 256 -24.52 21.69 9.58
C THR A 256 -25.00 20.58 10.53
N LYS A 257 -26.20 20.72 11.11
CA LYS A 257 -26.72 19.73 12.07
C LYS A 257 -26.91 18.36 11.42
N LYS A 258 -27.57 18.30 10.26
CA LYS A 258 -27.80 17.05 9.52
C LYS A 258 -26.49 16.39 9.09
N GLY A 259 -25.50 17.17 8.65
CA GLY A 259 -24.17 16.65 8.31
C GLY A 259 -23.49 15.99 9.51
N ILE A 260 -23.50 16.64 10.67
CA ILE A 260 -22.89 16.08 11.89
C ILE A 260 -23.65 14.83 12.36
N GLU A 261 -24.99 14.83 12.31
CA GLU A 261 -25.80 13.66 12.67
C GLU A 261 -25.49 12.46 11.75
N GLN A 262 -25.31 12.70 10.45
CA GLN A 262 -24.93 11.68 9.48
C GLN A 262 -23.54 11.10 9.80
N SER A 263 -22.53 11.94 10.08
CA SER A 263 -21.20 11.46 10.47
C SER A 263 -21.22 10.63 11.76
N ILE A 264 -22.05 11.01 12.74
CA ILE A 264 -22.23 10.21 13.95
C ILE A 264 -22.80 8.82 13.63
N LEU A 265 -23.74 8.72 12.70
CA LEU A 265 -24.31 7.42 12.28
C LEU A 265 -23.25 6.55 11.61
N GLU A 266 -22.42 7.13 10.74
CA GLU A 266 -21.31 6.45 10.07
C GLU A 266 -20.29 5.92 11.08
N TRP A 267 -19.78 6.78 11.98
CA TRP A 267 -18.84 6.33 13.01
C TRP A 267 -19.43 5.30 13.97
N LYS A 268 -20.74 5.38 14.27
CA LYS A 268 -21.42 4.35 15.08
C LYS A 268 -21.45 2.99 14.37
N ALA A 269 -21.62 2.98 13.04
CA ALA A 269 -21.60 1.76 12.25
C ALA A 269 -20.19 1.14 12.18
N GLU A 270 -19.14 1.93 12.46
CA GLU A 270 -17.75 1.50 12.50
C GLU A 270 -17.26 1.02 13.87
N LEU A 271 -18.05 1.20 14.93
CA LEU A 271 -17.73 0.72 16.27
C LEU A 271 -17.65 -0.81 16.31
N LEU A 272 -16.85 -1.32 17.24
CA LEU A 272 -16.83 -2.73 17.57
C LEU A 272 -18.14 -3.12 18.25
N THR A 273 -18.83 -4.09 17.66
CA THR A 273 -20.03 -4.70 18.22
C THR A 273 -19.69 -5.57 19.43
N LYS A 274 -20.71 -5.90 20.23
CA LYS A 274 -20.56 -6.82 21.37
C LYS A 274 -20.00 -8.18 20.93
N GLN A 275 -20.48 -8.71 19.80
CA GLN A 275 -20.05 -10.01 19.27
C GLN A 275 -18.59 -10.00 18.79
N GLU A 276 -18.15 -8.90 18.17
CA GLU A 276 -16.73 -8.74 17.79
C GLU A 276 -15.84 -8.66 19.04
N TRP A 277 -16.26 -7.94 20.08
CA TRP A 277 -15.56 -7.93 21.37
C TRP A 277 -15.51 -9.31 22.04
N GLU A 278 -16.59 -10.09 21.96
CA GLU A 278 -16.61 -11.47 22.44
C GLU A 278 -15.60 -12.34 21.67
N THR A 279 -15.46 -12.13 20.36
CA THR A 279 -14.46 -12.82 19.53
C THR A 279 -13.04 -12.46 19.97
N VAL A 280 -12.76 -11.18 20.23
CA VAL A 280 -11.46 -10.72 20.76
C VAL A 280 -11.17 -11.36 22.12
N ARG A 281 -12.15 -11.39 23.03
CA ARG A 281 -12.00 -11.99 24.36
C ARG A 281 -11.80 -13.51 24.30
N ALA A 282 -12.52 -14.20 23.41
CA ALA A 282 -12.34 -15.63 23.20
C ALA A 282 -10.93 -15.94 22.69
N LEU A 283 -10.40 -15.11 21.78
CA LEU A 283 -9.03 -15.23 21.30
C LEU A 283 -8.00 -14.96 22.41
N ARG A 284 -8.20 -13.90 23.22
CA ARG A 284 -7.40 -13.61 24.42
C ARG A 284 -7.37 -14.78 25.41
N GLY A 285 -8.51 -15.42 25.63
CA GLY A 285 -8.64 -16.59 26.52
C GLY A 285 -8.09 -17.89 25.92
N SER A 286 -7.65 -17.88 24.66
CA SER A 286 -7.02 -19.03 24.03
C SER A 286 -5.63 -19.29 24.63
N LYS A 287 -5.20 -20.55 24.62
CA LYS A 287 -3.82 -20.95 24.99
C LYS A 287 -2.84 -20.82 23.83
N GLN A 288 -3.20 -20.08 22.77
CA GLN A 288 -2.37 -19.94 21.59
C GLN A 288 -1.22 -18.95 21.85
N THR A 289 -0.16 -19.10 21.07
CA THR A 289 0.99 -18.19 21.05
C THR A 289 1.19 -17.66 19.64
N VAL A 290 1.77 -16.48 19.54
CA VAL A 290 2.11 -15.84 18.27
C VAL A 290 3.59 -15.48 18.25
N ARG A 291 4.17 -15.51 17.05
CA ARG A 291 5.54 -15.06 16.82
C ARG A 291 5.57 -13.54 16.81
N THR A 292 6.21 -12.93 17.80
CA THR A 292 6.35 -11.48 17.89
C THR A 292 7.80 -11.06 17.71
N CYS A 293 8.05 -9.98 16.98
CA CYS A 293 9.35 -9.32 17.10
C CYS A 293 9.42 -8.64 18.49
N GLY A 294 10.59 -8.70 19.13
CA GLY A 294 10.77 -8.14 20.47
C GLY A 294 10.58 -6.61 20.53
N ASN A 295 10.55 -6.06 21.75
CA ASN A 295 10.61 -4.61 21.96
C ASN A 295 11.89 -4.04 21.30
N ALA A 296 11.79 -2.81 20.79
CA ALA A 296 12.85 -2.07 20.09
C ALA A 296 14.26 -2.40 20.64
N GLY A 297 15.13 -2.93 19.79
CA GLY A 297 16.50 -3.33 20.11
C GLY A 297 16.82 -4.81 19.92
N SER A 298 15.90 -5.68 19.47
CA SER A 298 16.23 -7.10 19.26
C SER A 298 15.66 -7.70 17.97
N TYR A 299 16.55 -8.26 17.16
CA TYR A 299 16.30 -9.11 15.98
C TYR A 299 15.57 -10.44 16.29
N LYS A 300 15.19 -10.67 17.54
CA LYS A 300 14.69 -11.97 18.00
C LYS A 300 13.18 -12.03 17.89
N ILE A 301 12.71 -13.09 17.24
CA ILE A 301 11.29 -13.46 17.20
C ILE A 301 11.01 -14.39 18.38
N TYR A 302 10.06 -14.00 19.24
CA TYR A 302 9.68 -14.76 20.43
C TYR A 302 8.27 -15.33 20.27
N ALA A 303 8.02 -16.47 20.91
CA ALA A 303 6.65 -16.96 21.06
C ALA A 303 6.01 -16.23 22.26
N THR A 304 4.99 -15.43 21.99
CA THR A 304 4.29 -14.62 23.00
C THR A 304 2.86 -15.11 23.15
N PRO A 305 2.36 -15.35 24.38
CA PRO A 305 0.97 -15.72 24.60
C PRO A 305 0.00 -14.66 24.09
N ILE A 306 -1.08 -15.09 23.45
CA ILE A 306 -2.13 -14.18 22.98
C ILE A 306 -2.78 -13.40 24.13
N ALA A 307 -2.87 -14.02 25.32
CA ALA A 307 -3.37 -13.37 26.52
C ALA A 307 -2.55 -12.12 26.92
N GLU A 308 -1.26 -12.08 26.58
CA GLU A 308 -0.39 -10.93 26.83
C GLU A 308 -0.60 -9.83 25.78
N VAL A 309 -0.60 -10.22 24.50
CA VAL A 309 -0.78 -9.33 23.34
C VAL A 309 -2.15 -8.64 23.36
N LEU A 310 -3.18 -9.34 23.85
CA LEU A 310 -4.55 -8.81 24.01
C LEU A 310 -4.90 -8.53 25.48
N SER A 311 -3.90 -8.30 26.34
CA SER A 311 -4.14 -7.86 27.71
C SER A 311 -4.80 -6.48 27.76
N ASP A 312 -5.49 -6.14 28.84
CA ASP A 312 -6.12 -4.81 28.98
C ASP A 312 -5.10 -3.69 28.86
N LYS A 313 -3.88 -3.92 29.37
CA LYS A 313 -2.75 -3.00 29.22
C LYS A 313 -2.34 -2.84 27.74
N ALA A 314 -2.16 -3.95 27.02
CA ALA A 314 -1.77 -3.90 25.61
C ALA A 314 -2.85 -3.21 24.75
N ILE A 315 -4.12 -3.54 24.99
CA ILE A 315 -5.28 -2.92 24.32
C ILE A 315 -5.32 -1.41 24.57
N ALA A 316 -5.07 -0.96 25.80
CA ALA A 316 -5.05 0.46 26.14
C ALA A 316 -3.91 1.24 25.45
N GLU A 317 -2.81 0.59 25.09
CA GLU A 317 -1.69 1.22 24.39
C GLU A 317 -1.88 1.29 22.87
N ILE A 318 -2.84 0.55 22.29
CA ILE A 318 -3.10 0.53 20.83
C ILE A 318 -3.22 1.94 20.23
N PRO A 319 -4.07 2.85 20.76
CA PRO A 319 -4.19 4.20 20.20
C PRO A 319 -2.87 4.99 20.22
N LYS A 320 -2.09 4.82 21.28
CA LYS A 320 -0.80 5.49 21.44
C LYS A 320 0.24 4.94 20.47
N ASN A 321 0.24 3.64 20.20
CA ASN A 321 1.14 3.03 19.22
C ASN A 321 0.84 3.53 17.80
N TYR A 322 -0.43 3.58 17.40
CA TYR A 322 -0.82 4.17 16.11
C TYR A 322 -0.50 5.67 16.04
N ALA A 323 -0.73 6.44 17.10
CA ALA A 323 -0.33 7.84 17.16
C ALA A 323 1.19 8.01 17.03
N GLY A 324 1.97 7.09 17.61
CA GLY A 324 3.43 7.02 17.46
C GLY A 324 3.84 6.82 15.99
N LEU A 325 3.20 5.87 15.30
CA LEU A 325 3.41 5.60 13.87
C LEU A 325 3.03 6.79 12.99
N LYS A 326 1.93 7.47 13.31
CA LYS A 326 1.52 8.72 12.64
C LYS A 326 2.58 9.82 12.77
N ARG A 327 3.08 10.04 13.99
CA ARG A 327 4.09 11.07 14.27
C ARG A 327 5.39 10.88 13.48
N ILE A 328 5.77 9.64 13.20
CA ILE A 328 6.99 9.33 12.43
C ILE A 328 6.71 9.16 10.93
N GLY A 329 5.48 9.42 10.47
CA GLY A 329 5.13 9.51 9.05
C GLY A 329 4.60 8.23 8.39
N TYR A 330 4.31 7.17 9.14
CA TYR A 330 3.76 5.91 8.58
C TYR A 330 2.23 5.90 8.46
N LEU A 331 1.54 6.87 9.05
CA LEU A 331 0.09 7.04 8.94
C LEU A 331 -0.20 8.54 8.78
N ARG A 332 -0.90 8.94 7.72
CA ARG A 332 -1.13 10.36 7.41
C ARG A 332 -2.30 10.97 8.18
#